data_AF-G3A2C8-F1
#
_entry.id   AF-G3A2C8-F1
#
_cell.length_a   1.000
_cell.length_b   1.000
_cell.length_c   1.000
_cell.angle_alpha   90.00
_cell.angle_beta   90.00
_cell.angle_gamma   90.00
#
_symmetry.space_group_name_H-M   'P 1'
#
loop_
_entity.id
_entity.type
_entity.pdbx_description
1 polymer ?
#
loop_
_entity_poly.entity_id
_entity_poly.type
_entity_poly.pdbx_seq_one_letter_code
_entity_poly.pdbx_strand_id
1 'polypeptide(L)'
;MIETLLGGLLGGTFRLAPELLKWLDRKGERGHELAMQDKALEFEKLRGAQRMAELGASADAAWNAGAIEALSDSITAQGQTSGVPWVDALSISVRPVITYWFMGLYCAAKTAAFAGAVTAGAEWGTAVLHAWTEADQALWAGVLNFWFLGRVFDRVRS
;
A
#
# COMPACT_ATOMS: atom_id res chain seq x y z
N MET A 1 -73.37 35.43 -28.37
CA MET A 1 -72.69 36.05 -27.19
C MET A 1 -71.66 35.12 -26.56
N ILE A 2 -71.72 33.81 -26.80
CA ILE A 2 -70.72 32.84 -26.35
C ILE A 2 -69.48 32.87 -27.27
N GLU A 3 -69.63 33.13 -28.57
CA GLU A 3 -68.49 33.18 -29.51
C GLU A 3 -67.55 34.37 -29.29
N THR A 4 -68.05 35.53 -28.85
CA THR A 4 -67.21 36.72 -28.55
C THR A 4 -66.48 36.60 -27.21
N LEU A 5 -67.08 35.93 -26.23
CA LEU A 5 -66.40 35.58 -24.97
C LEU A 5 -65.33 34.51 -25.20
N LEU A 6 -65.63 33.49 -26.03
CA LEU A 6 -64.64 32.47 -26.42
C LEU A 6 -63.51 33.05 -27.27
N GLY A 7 -63.81 33.94 -28.23
CA GLY A 7 -62.81 34.60 -29.08
C GLY A 7 -61.88 35.54 -28.31
N GLY A 8 -62.41 36.28 -27.32
CA GLY A 8 -61.60 37.12 -26.43
C GLY A 8 -60.70 36.31 -25.49
N LEU A 9 -61.20 35.18 -24.99
CA LEU A 9 -60.46 34.28 -24.10
C LEU A 9 -59.38 33.48 -24.85
N LEU A 10 -59.68 33.03 -26.08
CA LEU A 10 -58.71 32.41 -26.98
C LEU A 10 -57.63 33.41 -27.43
N GLY A 11 -57.99 34.65 -27.72
CA GLY A 11 -57.03 35.71 -28.06
C GLY A 11 -56.11 36.11 -26.89
N GLY A 12 -56.62 36.12 -25.66
CA GLY A 12 -55.81 36.32 -24.44
C GLY A 12 -54.83 35.17 -24.20
N THR A 13 -55.26 33.93 -24.43
CA THR A 13 -54.42 32.73 -24.29
C THR A 13 -53.30 32.70 -25.33
N PHE A 14 -53.57 33.10 -26.58
CA PHE A 14 -52.57 33.19 -27.65
C PHE A 14 -51.51 34.29 -27.43
N ARG A 15 -51.81 35.34 -26.63
CA ARG A 15 -50.81 36.35 -26.24
C ARG A 15 -49.88 35.87 -25.13
N LEU A 16 -50.35 34.97 -24.27
CA LEU A 16 -49.55 34.34 -23.22
C LEU A 16 -48.69 33.19 -23.76
N ALA A 17 -49.12 32.51 -24.83
CA ALA A 17 -48.37 31.44 -25.49
C ALA A 17 -46.90 31.79 -25.81
N PRO A 18 -46.57 32.93 -26.45
CA PRO A 18 -45.18 33.29 -26.72
C PRO A 18 -44.36 33.62 -25.45
N GLU A 19 -45.02 34.09 -24.39
CA GLU A 19 -44.34 34.38 -23.12
C GLU A 19 -44.08 33.09 -22.32
N LEU A 20 -44.99 32.12 -22.42
CA LEU A 20 -44.85 30.77 -21.85
C LEU A 20 -43.73 29.99 -22.55
N LEU A 21 -43.61 30.11 -23.88
CA LEU A 21 -42.48 29.56 -24.65
C LEU A 21 -41.15 30.20 -24.25
N LYS A 22 -41.08 31.54 -24.13
CA LYS A 22 -39.87 32.25 -23.67
C LYS A 22 -39.47 31.85 -22.25
N TRP A 23 -40.44 31.61 -21.36
CA TRP A 23 -40.17 31.15 -20.00
C TRP A 23 -39.61 29.72 -19.97
N LEU A 24 -40.17 28.83 -20.79
CA LEU A 24 -39.65 27.47 -20.96
C LEU A 24 -38.22 27.48 -21.52
N ASP A 25 -37.94 28.35 -22.49
CA ASP A 25 -36.62 28.47 -23.12
C ASP A 25 -35.57 28.99 -22.13
N ARG A 26 -35.88 30.06 -21.38
CA ARG A 26 -35.03 30.56 -20.29
C ARG A 26 -34.78 29.53 -19.20
N LYS A 27 -35.77 28.67 -18.91
CA LYS A 27 -35.62 27.58 -17.95
C LYS A 27 -34.69 26.49 -18.50
N GLY A 28 -34.77 26.21 -19.81
CA GLY A 28 -33.87 25.31 -20.53
C GLY A 28 -32.42 25.80 -20.53
N GLU A 29 -32.18 27.07 -20.90
CA GLU A 29 -30.84 27.67 -20.91
C GLU A 29 -30.18 27.65 -19.53
N ARG A 30 -30.91 28.05 -18.48
CA ARG A 30 -30.40 27.99 -17.10
C ARG A 30 -30.11 26.56 -16.65
N GLY A 31 -30.95 25.59 -17.04
CA GLY A 31 -30.70 24.18 -16.78
C GLY A 31 -29.45 23.66 -17.50
N HIS A 32 -29.21 24.14 -18.73
CA HIS A 32 -28.03 23.81 -19.50
C HIS A 32 -26.75 24.43 -18.91
N GLU A 33 -26.80 25.69 -18.49
CA GLU A 33 -25.68 26.35 -17.79
C GLU A 33 -25.33 25.65 -16.48
N LEU A 34 -26.33 25.25 -15.70
CA LEU A 34 -26.12 24.47 -14.47
C LEU A 34 -25.50 23.11 -14.77
N ALA A 35 -26.00 22.39 -15.78
CA ALA A 35 -25.42 21.10 -16.18
C ALA A 35 -23.96 21.24 -16.64
N MET A 36 -23.63 22.32 -17.36
CA MET A 36 -22.25 22.62 -17.76
C MET A 36 -21.36 22.92 -16.55
N GLN A 37 -21.84 23.73 -15.60
CA GLN A 37 -21.10 24.03 -14.37
C GLN A 37 -20.90 22.79 -13.50
N ASP A 38 -21.92 21.94 -13.35
CA ASP A 38 -21.83 20.68 -12.62
C ASP A 38 -20.80 19.75 -13.24
N LYS A 39 -20.77 19.64 -14.58
CA LYS A 39 -19.76 18.84 -15.29
C LYS A 39 -18.36 19.40 -15.11
N ALA A 40 -18.17 20.73 -15.15
CA ALA A 40 -16.90 21.35 -14.86
C ALA A 40 -16.42 21.05 -13.42
N LEU A 41 -17.34 21.13 -12.44
CA LEU A 41 -17.07 20.75 -11.05
C LEU A 41 -16.72 19.27 -10.90
N GLU A 42 -17.40 18.37 -11.59
CA GLU A 42 -17.05 16.94 -11.61
C GLU A 42 -15.65 16.72 -12.17
N PHE A 43 -15.28 17.39 -13.26
CA PHE A 43 -13.92 17.33 -13.81
C PHE A 43 -12.86 17.84 -12.84
N GLU A 44 -13.11 18.96 -12.16
CA GLU A 44 -12.19 19.48 -11.15
C GLU A 44 -12.06 18.54 -9.96
N LYS A 45 -13.17 17.94 -9.49
CA LYS A 45 -13.14 16.92 -8.42
C LYS A 45 -12.32 15.70 -8.84
N LEU A 46 -12.51 15.19 -10.05
CA LEU A 46 -11.74 14.05 -10.57
C LEU A 46 -10.25 14.39 -10.67
N ARG A 47 -9.93 15.57 -11.20
CA ARG A 47 -8.55 16.05 -11.31
C ARG A 47 -7.91 16.26 -9.93
N GLY A 48 -8.67 16.78 -8.97
CA GLY A 48 -8.25 16.92 -7.58
C GLY A 48 -7.98 15.56 -6.92
N ALA A 49 -8.88 14.59 -7.11
CA ALA A 49 -8.72 13.23 -6.61
C ALA A 49 -7.49 12.55 -7.22
N GLN A 50 -7.27 12.68 -8.53
CA GLN A 50 -6.09 12.14 -9.20
C GLN A 50 -4.80 12.77 -8.66
N ARG A 51 -4.76 14.09 -8.50
CA ARG A 51 -3.58 14.78 -7.94
C ARG A 51 -3.31 14.36 -6.49
N MET A 52 -4.35 14.16 -5.67
CA MET A 52 -4.19 13.64 -4.32
C MET A 52 -3.66 12.21 -4.31
N ALA A 53 -4.12 11.36 -5.24
CA ALA A 53 -3.60 10.00 -5.38
C ALA A 53 -2.13 9.97 -5.82
N GLU A 54 -1.74 10.83 -6.77
CA GLU A 54 -0.34 10.99 -7.20
C GLU A 54 0.55 11.50 -6.06
N LEU A 55 0.09 12.49 -5.29
CA LEU A 55 0.79 12.98 -4.11
C LEU A 55 0.94 11.89 -3.05
N GLY A 56 -0.13 11.14 -2.75
CA GLY A 56 -0.10 10.00 -1.84
C GLY A 56 0.92 8.94 -2.24
N ALA A 57 0.89 8.51 -3.51
CA ALA A 57 1.84 7.54 -4.04
C ALA A 57 3.29 8.04 -3.97
N SER A 58 3.53 9.33 -4.25
CA SER A 58 4.86 9.94 -4.14
C SER A 58 5.35 10.05 -2.69
N ALA A 59 4.45 10.36 -1.75
CA ALA A 59 4.75 10.43 -0.33
C ALA A 59 5.04 9.04 0.25
N ASP A 60 4.28 8.02 -0.13
CA ASP A 60 4.54 6.63 0.26
C ASP A 60 5.87 6.13 -0.30
N ALA A 61 6.18 6.47 -1.56
CA ALA A 61 7.47 6.13 -2.16
C ALA A 61 8.64 6.83 -1.43
N ALA A 62 8.49 8.11 -1.09
CA ALA A 62 9.49 8.87 -0.34
C ALA A 62 9.66 8.37 1.10
N TRP A 63 8.56 8.00 1.77
CA TRP A 63 8.59 7.38 3.10
C TRP A 63 9.34 6.04 3.08
N ASN A 64 9.01 5.19 2.12
CA ASN A 64 9.69 3.90 1.95
C ASN A 64 11.18 4.08 1.62
N ALA A 65 11.53 5.05 0.77
CA ALA A 65 12.92 5.38 0.47
C ALA A 65 13.67 5.90 1.70
N GLY A 66 13.08 6.84 2.45
CA GLY A 66 13.68 7.38 3.67
C GLY A 66 13.82 6.35 4.79
N ALA A 67 12.88 5.41 4.91
CA ALA A 67 12.99 4.30 5.86
C ALA A 67 14.14 3.35 5.50
N ILE A 68 14.34 3.07 4.20
CA ILE A 68 15.46 2.26 3.71
C ILE A 68 16.78 3.01 3.89
N GLU A 69 16.80 4.32 3.64
CA GLU A 69 17.98 5.18 3.84
C GLU A 69 18.37 5.23 5.33
N ALA A 70 17.42 5.42 6.24
CA ALA A 70 17.67 5.36 7.68
C ALA A 70 18.19 3.98 8.13
N LEU A 71 17.67 2.90 7.56
CA LEU A 71 18.20 1.55 7.76
C LEU A 71 19.63 1.42 7.23
N SER A 72 19.91 1.93 6.03
CA SER A 72 21.25 1.94 5.42
C SER A 72 22.26 2.73 6.26
N ASP A 73 21.87 3.91 6.75
CA ASP A 73 22.68 4.74 7.62
C ASP A 73 22.98 4.03 8.95
N SER A 74 21.99 3.35 9.53
CA SER A 74 22.21 2.56 10.75
C SER A 74 23.16 1.39 10.55
N ILE A 75 23.18 0.78 9.36
CA ILE A 75 24.12 -0.30 9.01
C ILE A 75 25.51 0.27 8.77
N THR A 76 25.60 1.41 8.08
CA THR A 76 26.87 2.10 7.79
C THR A 76 27.53 2.63 9.06
N ALA A 77 26.73 3.19 9.98
CA ALA A 77 27.19 3.64 11.29
C ALA A 77 27.73 2.49 12.15
N GLN A 78 27.16 1.28 12.05
CA GLN A 78 27.70 0.08 12.70
C GLN A 78 29.07 -0.36 12.14
N GLY A 79 29.45 0.11 10.95
CA GLY A 79 30.75 -0.15 10.33
C GLY A 79 31.83 0.87 10.66
N GLN A 80 31.52 1.95 11.40
CA GLN A 80 32.52 2.95 11.77
C GLN A 80 33.37 2.45 12.96
N THR A 81 34.68 2.45 12.77
CA THR A 81 35.64 2.07 13.81
C THR A 81 35.83 3.23 14.78
N SER A 82 35.77 2.92 16.08
CA SER A 82 36.00 3.87 17.17
C SER A 82 37.48 4.27 17.30
N GLY A 83 38.37 3.59 16.57
CA GLY A 83 39.82 3.76 16.65
C GLY A 83 40.44 3.01 17.82
N VAL A 84 39.62 2.34 18.65
CA VAL A 84 40.06 1.53 19.78
C VAL A 84 39.92 0.05 19.40
N PRO A 85 41.03 -0.68 19.17
CA PRO A 85 41.00 -1.98 18.50
C PRO A 85 40.22 -3.06 19.26
N TRP A 86 40.16 -3.01 20.60
CA TRP A 86 39.39 -3.97 21.38
C TRP A 86 37.88 -3.67 21.37
N VAL A 87 37.49 -2.39 21.31
CA VAL A 87 36.08 -1.96 21.18
C VAL A 87 35.57 -2.35 19.79
N ASP A 88 36.39 -2.12 18.78
CA ASP A 88 36.05 -2.45 17.39
C ASP A 88 35.97 -3.96 17.19
N ALA A 89 36.91 -4.73 17.76
CA ALA A 89 36.84 -6.20 17.72
C ALA A 89 35.58 -6.74 18.44
N LEU A 90 35.24 -6.17 19.61
CA LEU A 90 34.00 -6.53 20.31
C LEU A 90 32.78 -6.19 19.46
N SER A 91 32.67 -4.95 18.97
CA SER A 91 31.55 -4.47 18.15
C SER A 91 31.33 -5.34 16.90
N ILE A 92 32.40 -5.65 16.16
CA ILE A 92 32.35 -6.50 14.96
C ILE A 92 31.92 -7.93 15.32
N SER A 93 32.33 -8.44 16.48
CA SER A 93 32.00 -9.80 16.91
C SER A 93 30.54 -10.00 17.36
N VAL A 94 29.88 -8.94 17.86
CA VAL A 94 28.53 -9.04 18.44
C VAL A 94 27.53 -9.63 17.45
N ARG A 95 27.50 -9.14 16.19
CA ARG A 95 26.54 -9.60 15.18
C ARG A 95 26.73 -11.09 14.83
N PRO A 96 27.93 -11.58 14.47
CA PRO A 96 28.20 -13.00 14.27
C PRO A 96 27.90 -13.84 15.51
N VAL A 97 28.35 -13.42 16.70
CA VAL A 97 28.17 -14.19 17.95
C VAL A 97 26.69 -14.38 18.28
N ILE A 98 25.90 -13.30 18.23
CA ILE A 98 24.45 -13.38 18.45
C ILE A 98 23.82 -14.31 17.41
N THR A 99 24.20 -14.19 16.14
CA THR A 99 23.66 -15.04 15.06
C THR A 99 23.93 -16.52 15.32
N TYR A 100 25.18 -16.88 15.63
CA TYR A 100 25.54 -18.26 15.93
C TYR A 100 24.89 -18.76 17.21
N TRP A 101 24.75 -17.91 18.22
CA TRP A 101 24.07 -18.25 19.46
C TRP A 101 22.59 -18.57 19.23
N PHE A 102 21.86 -17.70 18.51
CA PHE A 102 20.46 -17.95 18.17
C PHE A 102 20.29 -19.19 17.30
N MET A 103 21.18 -19.40 16.31
CA MET A 103 21.18 -20.62 15.50
C MET A 103 21.44 -21.87 16.36
N GLY A 104 22.37 -21.78 17.31
CA GLY A 104 22.67 -22.86 18.24
C GLY A 104 21.47 -23.20 19.13
N LEU A 105 20.81 -22.19 19.70
CA LEU A 105 19.59 -22.38 20.49
C LEU A 105 18.45 -22.98 19.66
N TYR A 106 18.28 -22.52 18.42
CA TYR A 106 17.29 -23.06 17.50
C TYR A 106 17.56 -24.55 17.21
N CYS A 107 18.79 -24.91 16.86
CA CYS A 107 19.19 -26.30 16.64
C CYS A 107 18.95 -27.14 17.90
N ALA A 108 19.37 -26.65 19.07
CA ALA A 108 19.17 -27.36 20.35
C ALA A 108 17.69 -27.60 20.64
N ALA A 109 16.82 -26.60 20.43
CA ALA A 109 15.38 -26.72 20.62
C ALA A 109 14.76 -27.75 19.66
N LYS A 110 15.16 -27.74 18.38
CA LYS A 110 14.68 -28.71 17.38
C LYS A 110 15.16 -30.13 17.69
N THR A 111 16.41 -30.28 18.09
CA THR A 111 16.95 -31.58 18.52
C THR A 111 16.22 -32.09 19.77
N ALA A 112 15.94 -31.23 20.74
CA ALA A 112 15.18 -31.60 21.94
C ALA A 112 13.73 -32.00 21.61
N ALA A 113 13.05 -31.25 20.72
CA ALA A 113 11.70 -31.58 20.28
C ALA A 113 11.66 -32.93 19.54
N PHE A 114 12.60 -33.17 18.64
CA PHE A 114 12.73 -34.43 17.92
C PHE A 114 13.03 -35.61 18.86
N ALA A 115 14.02 -35.45 19.76
CA ALA A 115 14.35 -36.47 20.75
C ALA A 115 13.19 -36.76 21.69
N GLY A 116 12.43 -35.73 22.09
CA GLY A 116 11.19 -35.87 22.86
C GLY A 116 10.14 -36.71 22.14
N ALA A 117 9.91 -36.46 20.84
CA ALA A 117 8.98 -37.24 20.04
C ALA A 117 9.41 -38.72 19.92
N VAL A 118 10.68 -38.98 19.64
CA VAL A 118 11.21 -40.34 19.53
C VAL A 118 11.13 -41.08 20.88
N THR A 119 11.48 -40.42 21.98
CA THR A 119 11.39 -41.01 23.34
C THR A 119 9.95 -41.27 23.76
N ALA A 120 8.98 -40.50 23.25
CA ALA A 120 7.56 -40.75 23.44
C ALA A 120 7.00 -41.90 22.56
N GLY A 121 7.84 -42.56 21.76
CA GLY A 121 7.46 -43.71 20.93
C GLY A 121 7.00 -43.34 19.52
N ALA A 122 7.21 -42.09 19.07
CA ALA A 122 6.92 -41.72 17.69
C ALA A 122 7.91 -42.38 16.71
N GLU A 123 7.39 -42.87 15.59
CA GLU A 123 8.18 -43.33 14.45
C GLU A 123 9.02 -42.18 13.89
N TRP A 124 10.24 -42.48 13.42
CA TRP A 124 11.22 -41.47 12.99
C TRP A 124 10.65 -40.51 11.93
N GLY A 125 9.91 -41.03 10.95
CA GLY A 125 9.26 -40.22 9.92
C GLY A 125 8.24 -39.24 10.50
N THR A 126 7.43 -39.69 11.47
CA THR A 126 6.46 -38.83 12.16
C THR A 126 7.14 -37.79 13.05
N ALA A 127 8.24 -38.15 13.72
CA ALA A 127 9.02 -37.23 14.54
C ALA A 127 9.69 -36.12 13.71
N VAL A 128 10.20 -36.43 12.51
CA VAL A 128 10.76 -35.43 11.59
C VAL A 128 9.67 -34.47 11.11
N LEU A 129 8.52 -35.00 10.67
CA LEU A 129 7.40 -34.18 10.22
C LEU A 129 6.85 -33.30 11.34
N HIS A 130 6.90 -33.76 12.60
CA HIS A 130 6.47 -32.96 13.73
C HIS A 130 7.48 -31.89 14.14
N ALA A 131 8.78 -32.18 14.01
CA ALA A 131 9.84 -31.21 14.26
C ALA A 131 9.90 -30.10 13.19
N TRP A 132 9.45 -30.40 11.96
CA TRP A 132 9.39 -29.47 10.84
C TRP A 132 8.04 -28.76 10.76
N THR A 133 8.05 -27.46 11.04
CA THR A 133 6.86 -26.61 11.19
C THR A 133 6.76 -25.58 10.06
N GLU A 134 5.59 -24.96 9.92
CA GLU A 134 5.38 -23.85 8.99
C GLU A 134 6.32 -22.66 9.28
N ALA A 135 6.65 -22.43 10.55
CA ALA A 135 7.61 -21.40 10.95
C ALA A 135 9.00 -21.66 10.37
N ASP A 136 9.43 -22.93 10.29
CA ASP A 136 10.72 -23.28 9.70
C ASP A 136 10.71 -23.10 8.19
N GLN A 137 9.58 -23.43 7.54
CA GLN A 137 9.41 -23.18 6.11
C GLN A 137 9.49 -21.68 5.79
N ALA A 138 8.82 -20.84 6.58
CA ALA A 138 8.88 -19.39 6.43
C ALA A 138 10.30 -18.85 6.67
N LEU A 139 11.01 -19.36 7.68
CA LEU A 139 12.38 -19.00 7.97
C LEU A 139 13.32 -19.38 6.82
N TRP A 140 13.23 -20.61 6.31
CA TRP A 140 14.02 -21.07 5.16
C TRP A 140 13.67 -20.31 3.88
N ALA A 141 12.39 -20.05 3.62
CA ALA A 141 11.97 -19.21 2.51
C ALA A 141 12.57 -17.80 2.59
N GLY A 142 12.60 -17.21 3.78
CA GLY A 142 13.26 -15.92 4.02
C GLY A 142 14.76 -15.94 3.74
N VAL A 143 15.47 -16.97 4.20
CA VAL A 143 16.92 -17.15 3.95
C VAL A 143 17.20 -17.32 2.46
N LEU A 144 16.41 -18.14 1.77
CA LEU A 144 16.53 -18.34 0.33
C LEU A 144 16.23 -17.05 -0.44
N ASN A 145 15.20 -16.31 -0.06
CA ASN A 145 14.86 -15.03 -0.66
C ASN A 145 16.00 -14.01 -0.48
N PHE A 146 16.61 -13.95 0.71
CA PHE A 146 17.79 -13.11 0.92
C PHE A 146 19.00 -13.53 0.04
N TRP A 147 19.34 -14.82 0.02
CA TRP A 147 20.49 -15.33 -0.74
C TRP A 147 20.30 -15.24 -2.26
N PHE A 148 19.10 -15.48 -2.78
CA PHE A 148 18.86 -15.57 -4.22
C PHE A 148 18.25 -14.30 -4.82
N LEU A 149 17.32 -13.63 -4.12
CA LEU A 149 16.61 -12.45 -4.63
C LEU A 149 17.33 -11.15 -4.24
N GLY A 150 17.82 -11.03 -3.00
CA GLY A 150 18.56 -9.85 -2.53
C GLY A 150 19.79 -9.54 -3.40
N ARG A 151 20.53 -10.58 -3.79
CA ARG A 151 21.72 -10.46 -4.65
C ARG A 151 21.43 -10.06 -6.09
N VAL A 152 20.24 -10.36 -6.59
CA VAL A 152 19.83 -9.95 -7.93
C VAL A 152 19.66 -8.43 -7.96
N PHE A 153 19.06 -7.84 -6.91
CA PHE A 153 18.89 -6.40 -6.81
C PHE A 153 20.21 -5.65 -6.59
N ASP A 154 21.13 -6.19 -5.80
CA ASP A 154 22.46 -5.59 -5.59
C ASP A 154 23.25 -5.50 -6.91
N ARG A 155 23.05 -6.44 -7.84
CA ARG A 155 23.72 -6.49 -9.15
C ARG A 155 23.18 -5.49 -10.17
N VAL A 156 21.96 -4.99 -9.99
CA VAL A 156 21.34 -3.99 -10.87
C VAL A 156 21.73 -2.56 -10.44
N ARG A 157 22.23 -2.38 -9.20
CA ARG A 157 22.68 -1.09 -8.67
C ARG A 157 24.17 -0.79 -8.87
N SER A 158 24.97 -1.76 -9.33
CA SER A 158 26.39 -1.57 -9.73
C SER A 158 26.52 -1.25 -11.21
#